data_AF-A0A746DD21-F1
#
_entry.id   AF-A0A746DD21-F1
#
_cell.length_a   1.000
_cell.length_b   1.000
_cell.length_c   1.000
_cell.angle_alpha   90.00
_cell.angle_beta   90.00
_cell.angle_gamma   90.00
#
_symmetry.space_group_name_H-M   'P 1'
#
loop_
_entity.id
_entity.type
_entity.pdbx_description
1 polymer ?
#
loop_
_entity_poly.entity_id
_entity_poly.type
_entity_poly.pdbx_seq_one_letter_code
_entity_poly.pdbx_strand_id
1 'polypeptide(L)' 'EALRMLSTLEINPQDVVSKVVNLDEIPDAVKELDRYPERYLKINAVFH' A
#
# COMPACT_ATOMS: atom_id res chain seq x y z
N GLU A 1 13.11 -2.81 -15.96
CA GLU A 1 11.93 -3.68 -16.14
C GLU A 1 10.71 -3.27 -15.33
N ALA A 2 10.71 -3.38 -13.99
CA ALA A 2 9.52 -3.02 -13.19
C ALA A 2 8.98 -1.59 -13.45
N LEU A 3 9.86 -0.59 -13.53
CA LEU A 3 9.46 0.78 -13.89
C LEU A 3 8.86 0.90 -15.28
N ARG A 4 9.35 0.11 -16.25
CA ARG A 4 8.80 0.05 -17.61
C ARG A 4 7.37 -0.47 -17.54
N MET A 5 7.16 -1.60 -16.86
CA MET A 5 5.85 -2.24 -16.70
C MET A 5 4.83 -1.32 -16.01
N LEU A 6 5.26 -0.54 -15.00
CA LEU A 6 4.44 0.48 -14.35
C LEU A 6 4.12 1.64 -15.30
N SER A 7 5.10 2.12 -16.06
CA SER A 7 4.93 3.25 -17.00
C SER A 7 4.06 2.90 -18.22
N THR A 8 4.04 1.64 -18.64
CA THR A 8 3.21 1.15 -19.73
C THR A 8 1.85 0.63 -19.27
N LEU A 9 1.57 0.71 -17.95
CA LEU A 9 0.38 0.14 -17.31
C LEU A 9 0.16 -1.35 -17.65
N GLU A 10 1.25 -2.07 -17.94
CA GLU A 10 1.26 -3.53 -18.08
C GLU A 10 0.91 -4.20 -16.74
N ILE A 11 1.22 -3.49 -15.64
CA ILE A 11 0.69 -3.74 -14.30
C ILE A 11 0.06 -2.43 -13.80
N ASN A 12 -1.18 -2.50 -13.32
CA ASN A 12 -1.79 -1.38 -12.62
C ASN A 12 -1.40 -1.43 -11.12
N PRO A 13 -0.55 -0.53 -10.62
CA PRO A 13 -0.11 -0.56 -9.22
C PRO A 13 -1.25 -0.36 -8.21
N GLN A 14 -2.38 0.23 -8.62
CA GLN A 14 -3.55 0.38 -7.75
C GLN A 14 -4.17 -0.97 -7.37
N ASP A 15 -3.95 -2.02 -8.17
CA ASP A 15 -4.46 -3.36 -7.86
C ASP A 15 -3.67 -4.05 -6.73
N VAL A 16 -2.48 -3.52 -6.39
CA VAL A 16 -1.59 -4.07 -5.35
C VAL A 16 -1.63 -3.24 -4.07
N VAL A 17 -1.82 -1.93 -4.18
CA VAL A 17 -1.87 -1.01 -3.04
C VAL A 17 -3.27 -1.04 -2.43
N SER A 18 -3.40 -1.59 -1.23
CA SER A 18 -4.69 -1.74 -0.55
C SER A 18 -5.03 -0.56 0.38
N LYS A 19 -4.01 0.17 0.86
CA LYS A 19 -4.18 1.34 1.73
C LYS A 19 -2.99 2.30 1.62
N VAL A 20 -3.25 3.59 1.72
CA VAL A 20 -2.24 4.65 1.87
C VAL A 20 -2.52 5.39 3.18
N VAL A 21 -1.48 5.62 3.97
CA VAL A 21 -1.57 6.27 5.29
C VAL A 21 -0.50 7.35 5.43
N ASN A 22 -0.76 8.35 6.26
CA ASN A 22 0.25 9.30 6.71
C ASN A 22 1.20 8.66 7.73
N LEU A 23 2.33 9.31 7.96
CA LEU A 23 3.37 8.78 8.83
C LEU A 23 2.92 8.63 10.29
N ASP A 24 2.12 9.58 10.77
CA ASP A 24 1.55 9.60 12.13
C ASP A 24 0.48 8.52 12.33
N GLU A 25 -0.13 8.02 11.25
CA GLU A 25 -1.14 6.97 11.27
C GLU A 25 -0.54 5.54 11.27
N ILE A 26 0.78 5.41 11.07
CA ILE A 26 1.46 4.10 11.01
C ILE A 26 1.15 3.22 12.23
N PRO A 27 1.21 3.69 13.49
CA PRO A 27 0.96 2.84 14.65
C PRO A 27 -0.44 2.20 14.64
N ASP A 28 -1.45 2.93 14.19
CA ASP A 28 -2.82 2.42 14.14
C ASP A 28 -3.04 1.52 12.92
N ALA A 29 -2.42 1.84 11.78
CA ALA A 29 -2.41 0.97 10.61
C ALA A 29 -1.76 -0.40 10.91
N VAL A 30 -0.70 -0.44 11.72
CA VAL A 30 -0.05 -1.70 12.15
C VAL A 30 -0.98 -2.52 13.04
N LYS A 31 -1.66 -1.90 14.02
CA LYS A 31 -2.63 -2.60 14.87
C LYS A 31 -3.80 -3.17 14.07
N GLU A 32 -4.25 -2.42 13.06
CA GLU A 32 -5.33 -2.86 12.19
C GLU A 32 -4.90 -4.05 11.31
N LEU A 33 -3.69 -4.00 10.75
CA LEU A 33 -3.11 -5.09 9.96
C LEU A 33 -2.95 -6.37 10.79
N ASP A 34 -2.49 -6.26 12.04
CA ASP A 34 -2.38 -7.40 12.96
C ASP A 34 -3.74 -8.04 13.23
N ARG A 35 -4.78 -7.21 13.37
CA ARG A 35 -6.15 -7.65 13.68
C ARG A 35 -6.91 -8.19 12.47
N TYR A 36 -6.61 -7.69 11.26
CA TYR A 36 -7.28 -8.04 10.00
C TYR A 36 -6.28 -8.18 8.83
N PRO A 37 -5.36 -9.16 8.88
CA PRO A 37 -4.29 -9.28 7.89
C PRO A 37 -4.79 -9.53 6.46
N GLU A 38 -5.96 -10.13 6.30
CA GLU A 38 -6.57 -10.45 5.01
C GLU A 38 -7.10 -9.21 4.25
N ARG A 39 -7.29 -8.08 4.94
CA ARG A 39 -7.84 -6.86 4.32
C ARG A 39 -6.84 -6.11 3.45
N TYR A 40 -5.55 -6.34 3.65
CA TYR A 40 -4.49 -5.53 3.08
C TYR A 40 -3.43 -6.40 2.42
N LEU A 41 -3.27 -6.26 1.11
CA LEU A 41 -2.14 -6.82 0.37
C LEU A 41 -0.87 -5.97 0.57
N LYS A 42 -1.03 -4.64 0.57
CA LYS A 42 0.05 -3.68 0.86
C LYS A 42 -0.49 -2.37 1.43
N ILE A 43 0.16 -1.88 2.48
CA ILE A 43 -0.06 -0.54 3.03
C ILE A 43 1.17 0.32 2.71
N ASN A 44 0.97 1.49 2.11
CA ASN A 44 2.04 2.46 1.86
C ASN A 44 1.94 3.63 2.84
N ALA A 45 3.04 4.00 3.47
CA ALA A 45 3.15 5.23 4.24
C ALA A 45 3.74 6.35 3.36
N VAL A 46 3.17 7.54 3.45
CA VAL A 46 3.64 8.73 2.73
C VAL A 46 3.98 9.87 3.69
N PHE A 47 4.90 10.73 3.27
CA PHE A 47 5.15 12.03 3.90
C PHE A 47 4.33 13.07 3.14
N HIS A 48 3.38 13.72 3.82
CA HIS A 48 2.70 14.92 3.33
C HIS A 48 3.24 16.16 4.04
#